data_AF-A0A920SYZ8-F1
#
_entry.id   AF-A0A920SYZ8-F1
#
_cell.length_a   1.000
_cell.length_b   1.000
_cell.length_c   1.000
_cell.angle_alpha   90.00
_cell.angle_beta   90.00
_cell.angle_gamma   90.00
#
_symmetry.space_group_name_H-M   'P 1'
#
loop_
_entity.id
_entity.type
_entity.pdbx_description
1 polymer ?
#
loop_
_entity_poly.entity_id
_entity_poly.type
_entity_poly.pdbx_seq_one_letter_code
_entity_poly.pdbx_strand_id
1 'polypeptide(L)'
;MLTGRHPYQNEVWTNNQYLHSAIPTFAHSLGAAGYKPVQIGRMHFNGPDQLHGFTERFVGDPNSNHLGASEIDHGELKGTQGPDRISLKLSGRGQNAYQVHDEAVTKRTVTFIKEHAASNKPDPFCLAVGMMLPHQPFVSSKKDFDSYEGKVPPPKNLTSFANETHPYLKWWKSHTGIEDVSSEEIERCRTAYYGLVTRLDSLLGDIFEALDRHGLLENTLIIYTADHGEQIGEKGLWWKQTFYEDSVKVPAIISWPARLPTGLRINRVTSQLDLNATMLDSRVHLHSLHRMEDHSTSNRQP
;
A
#
# COMPACT_ATOMS: atom_id res chain seq x y z
N MET A 1 -6.54 5.70 7.15
CA MET A 1 -5.93 4.51 7.80
C MET A 1 -5.09 4.86 9.03
N LEU A 2 -4.02 5.66 8.94
CA LEU A 2 -3.07 5.86 10.05
C LEU A 2 -3.67 6.36 11.37
N THR A 3 -4.58 7.31 11.27
CA THR A 3 -5.18 7.99 12.43
C THR A 3 -6.48 7.36 12.92
N GLY A 4 -7.03 6.39 12.16
CA GLY A 4 -8.39 5.90 12.41
C GLY A 4 -9.49 6.96 12.22
N ARG A 5 -9.18 8.10 11.58
CA ARG A 5 -10.09 9.24 11.37
C ARG A 5 -10.38 9.48 9.89
N HIS A 6 -11.56 9.99 9.60
CA HIS A 6 -11.92 10.50 8.28
C HIS A 6 -11.14 11.79 7.92
N PRO A 7 -10.97 12.11 6.63
CA PRO A 7 -10.35 13.37 6.18
C PRO A 7 -10.94 14.62 6.83
N TYR A 8 -12.26 14.70 6.99
CA TYR A 8 -12.90 15.86 7.63
C TYR A 8 -12.56 16.05 9.11
N GLN A 9 -12.03 15.02 9.78
CA GLN A 9 -11.66 15.06 11.19
C GLN A 9 -10.15 15.29 11.40
N ASN A 10 -9.33 15.00 10.38
CA ASN A 10 -7.88 15.19 10.43
C ASN A 10 -7.38 16.33 9.53
N GLU A 11 -8.28 16.90 8.73
CA GLU A 11 -8.07 18.04 7.83
C GLU A 11 -7.06 17.81 6.70
N VAL A 12 -6.71 16.55 6.43
CA VAL A 12 -5.86 16.13 5.30
C VAL A 12 -6.75 15.64 4.14
N TRP A 13 -6.95 16.51 3.16
CA TRP A 13 -7.85 16.30 2.02
C TRP A 13 -7.12 15.97 0.72
N THR A 14 -5.86 16.43 0.60
CA THR A 14 -5.10 16.34 -0.66
C THR A 14 -3.67 15.89 -0.42
N ASN A 15 -3.00 15.46 -1.49
CA ASN A 15 -1.60 15.06 -1.50
C ASN A 15 -0.62 16.19 -1.13
N ASN A 16 -1.06 17.45 -1.03
CA ASN A 16 -0.19 18.58 -0.70
C ASN A 16 -0.32 19.02 0.76
N GLN A 17 -1.23 18.40 1.52
CA GLN A 17 -1.40 18.67 2.94
C GLN A 17 -0.61 17.66 3.75
N TYR A 18 -0.21 18.07 4.96
CA TYR A 18 0.49 17.21 5.91
C TYR A 18 -0.37 16.94 7.12
N LEU A 19 -0.17 15.78 7.73
CA LEU A 19 -0.84 15.40 8.97
C LEU A 19 -0.25 16.21 10.13
N HIS A 20 -1.10 16.90 10.89
CA HIS A 20 -0.64 17.65 12.05
C HIS A 20 -0.08 16.70 13.14
N SER A 21 1.14 16.93 13.62
CA SER A 21 1.83 16.04 14.58
C SER A 21 1.11 15.84 15.91
N ALA A 22 0.20 16.73 16.29
CA ALA A 22 -0.66 16.54 17.47
C ALA A 22 -1.76 15.48 17.29
N ILE A 23 -1.98 14.97 16.07
CA ILE A 23 -2.96 13.92 15.80
C ILE A 23 -2.26 12.56 15.94
N PRO A 24 -2.59 11.74 16.95
CA PRO A 24 -1.96 10.45 17.12
C PRO A 24 -2.34 9.49 15.99
N THR A 25 -1.43 8.57 15.71
CA THR A 25 -1.57 7.47 14.74
C THR A 25 -1.57 6.14 15.47
N PHE A 26 -1.89 5.04 14.76
CA PHE A 26 -1.73 3.71 15.35
C PHE A 26 -0.29 3.45 15.80
N ALA A 27 0.72 4.04 15.14
CA ALA A 27 2.11 3.85 15.51
C ALA A 27 2.40 4.38 16.93
N HIS A 28 1.86 5.55 17.28
CA HIS A 28 1.93 6.08 18.65
C HIS A 28 1.30 5.13 19.66
N SER A 29 0.10 4.63 19.38
CA SER A 29 -0.61 3.69 20.25
C SER A 29 0.14 2.36 20.39
N LEU A 30 0.75 1.87 19.31
CA LEU A 30 1.55 0.65 19.33
C LEU A 30 2.86 0.86 20.11
N GLY A 31 3.52 2.02 19.96
CA GLY A 31 4.70 2.38 20.73
C GLY A 31 4.39 2.45 22.23
N ALA A 32 3.28 3.11 22.59
CA ALA A 32 2.86 3.32 23.98
C ALA A 32 2.66 2.02 24.78
N ALA A 33 2.39 0.90 24.11
CA ALA A 33 2.20 -0.37 24.80
C ALA A 33 3.37 -1.35 24.57
N GLY A 34 4.54 -0.87 24.12
CA GLY A 34 5.78 -1.64 24.07
C GLY A 34 6.17 -2.27 22.73
N TYR A 35 5.52 -1.92 21.61
CA TYR A 35 6.02 -2.34 20.29
C TYR A 35 7.07 -1.35 19.80
N LYS A 36 7.88 -1.76 18.84
CA LYS A 36 8.71 -0.88 18.02
C LYS A 36 8.09 -0.74 16.62
N PRO A 37 7.24 0.26 16.35
CA PRO A 37 6.63 0.47 15.04
C PRO A 37 7.66 1.06 14.08
N VAL A 38 7.95 0.33 13.02
CA VAL A 38 8.94 0.71 12.01
C VAL A 38 8.24 0.88 10.68
N GLN A 39 8.60 1.94 9.97
CA GLN A 39 8.08 2.26 8.65
C GLN A 39 9.17 1.95 7.61
N ILE A 40 8.82 1.18 6.58
CA ILE A 40 9.73 0.84 5.48
C ILE A 40 8.99 1.11 4.17
N GLY A 41 9.46 2.06 3.34
CA GLY A 41 8.82 2.39 2.06
C GLY A 41 7.96 3.65 2.06
N ARG A 42 6.91 3.66 1.24
CA ARG A 42 6.03 4.82 1.00
C ARG A 42 4.95 4.97 2.06
N MET A 43 4.74 6.21 2.53
CA MET A 43 3.59 6.59 3.37
C MET A 43 2.93 7.90 2.93
N HIS A 44 3.57 8.64 2.02
CA HIS A 44 3.17 9.97 1.57
C HIS A 44 3.14 11.00 2.72
N PHE A 45 4.15 10.96 3.59
CA PHE A 45 4.26 11.94 4.67
C PHE A 45 4.77 13.26 4.14
N ASN A 46 3.91 14.27 4.17
CA ASN A 46 4.31 15.64 3.90
C ASN A 46 4.74 16.34 5.19
N GLY A 47 5.56 17.38 5.04
CA GLY A 47 5.87 18.30 6.14
C GLY A 47 7.03 17.83 7.03
N PRO A 48 7.27 18.55 8.13
CA PRO A 48 8.49 18.39 8.93
C PRO A 48 8.52 17.09 9.77
N ASP A 49 7.36 16.59 10.17
CA ASP A 49 7.27 15.33 10.93
C ASP A 49 7.15 14.15 9.95
N GLN A 50 8.28 13.51 9.70
CA GLN A 50 8.40 12.37 8.80
C GLN A 50 8.28 11.02 9.52
N LEU A 51 7.97 11.03 10.81
CA LEU A 51 7.89 9.81 11.62
C LEU A 51 6.46 9.52 12.05
N HIS A 52 5.65 10.53 12.40
CA HIS A 52 4.25 10.37 12.78
C HIS A 52 4.00 9.17 13.74
N GLY A 53 4.89 8.98 14.71
CA GLY A 53 4.83 7.94 15.73
C GLY A 53 5.60 6.65 15.43
N PHE A 54 6.11 6.47 14.22
CA PHE A 54 7.06 5.40 13.93
C PHE A 54 8.41 5.71 14.59
N THR A 55 9.07 4.71 15.15
CA THR A 55 10.37 4.88 15.81
C THR A 55 11.51 5.00 14.80
N GLU A 56 11.36 4.34 13.65
CA GLU A 56 12.35 4.32 12.58
C GLU A 56 11.64 4.35 11.23
N ARG A 57 12.29 5.01 10.27
CA ARG A 57 11.86 5.12 8.88
C ARG A 57 13.01 4.71 7.97
N PHE A 58 12.79 3.69 7.15
CA PHE A 58 13.76 3.20 6.17
C PHE A 58 13.19 3.29 4.76
N VAL A 59 14.06 3.54 3.77
CA VAL A 59 13.69 3.61 2.35
C VAL A 59 12.44 4.45 2.17
N GLY A 60 12.49 5.71 2.61
CA GLY A 60 11.31 6.59 2.70
C GLY A 60 10.58 6.82 1.38
N ASP A 61 9.76 7.86 1.31
CA ASP A 61 8.98 8.12 0.10
C ASP A 61 9.89 8.29 -1.14
N PRO A 62 9.48 7.78 -2.32
CA PRO A 62 10.26 7.93 -3.53
C PRO A 62 10.50 9.38 -3.92
N ASN A 63 9.63 10.30 -3.48
CA ASN A 63 9.78 11.75 -3.60
C ASN A 63 10.00 12.36 -2.22
N SER A 64 10.82 13.41 -2.15
CA SER A 64 11.08 14.12 -0.91
C SER A 64 9.93 15.07 -0.57
N ASN A 65 9.13 14.69 0.42
CA ASN A 65 7.89 15.35 0.78
C ASN A 65 8.07 16.30 1.98
N HIS A 66 9.06 17.19 1.95
CA HIS A 66 9.27 18.19 3.00
C HIS A 66 9.78 19.53 2.44
N LEU A 67 9.67 20.59 3.24
CA LEU A 67 10.14 21.92 2.86
C LEU A 67 11.64 21.90 2.53
N GLY A 68 12.00 22.56 1.43
CA GLY A 68 13.38 22.68 0.94
C GLY A 68 13.92 21.45 0.22
N ALA A 69 13.10 20.43 -0.01
CA ALA A 69 13.54 19.27 -0.78
C ALA A 69 13.58 19.56 -2.29
N SER A 70 14.60 19.02 -2.97
CA SER A 70 14.69 19.06 -4.42
C SER A 70 13.68 18.11 -5.06
N GLU A 71 13.11 18.54 -6.20
CA GLU A 71 12.39 17.63 -7.08
C GLU A 71 13.34 16.52 -7.56
N ILE A 72 12.81 15.31 -7.62
CA ILE A 72 13.55 14.18 -8.20
C ILE A 72 13.35 14.22 -9.71
N ASP A 73 14.47 14.12 -10.43
CA ASP A 73 14.44 13.98 -11.87
C ASP A 73 14.11 12.53 -12.23
N HIS A 74 12.96 12.34 -12.89
CA HIS A 74 12.52 11.04 -13.39
C HIS A 74 12.96 10.80 -14.85
N GLY A 75 13.84 11.64 -15.38
CA GLY A 75 14.38 11.51 -16.73
C GLY A 75 13.28 11.46 -17.78
N GLU A 76 13.28 10.41 -18.60
CA GLU A 76 12.27 10.20 -19.64
C GLU A 76 10.84 10.06 -19.10
N LEU A 77 10.68 9.71 -17.81
CA LEU A 77 9.39 9.58 -17.13
C LEU A 77 8.96 10.86 -16.41
N LYS A 78 9.59 12.01 -16.68
CA LYS A 78 9.17 13.29 -16.11
C LYS A 78 7.71 13.60 -16.45
N GLY A 79 6.95 14.07 -15.45
CA GLY A 79 5.53 14.41 -15.60
C GLY A 79 4.55 13.23 -15.50
N THR A 80 5.05 12.00 -15.39
CA THR A 80 4.18 10.80 -15.38
C THR A 80 3.64 10.38 -14.00
N GLN A 81 4.09 11.06 -12.94
CA GLN A 81 3.66 10.76 -11.58
C GLN A 81 2.22 11.20 -11.30
N GLY A 82 1.80 12.28 -11.97
CA GLY A 82 0.48 12.88 -11.85
C GLY A 82 -0.55 12.29 -12.82
N PRO A 83 -1.84 12.61 -12.64
CA PRO A 83 -2.91 12.16 -13.53
C PRO A 83 -2.92 12.98 -14.83
N ASP A 84 -2.01 12.68 -15.75
CA ASP A 84 -1.93 13.30 -17.08
C ASP A 84 -1.72 12.21 -18.16
N ARG A 85 -2.27 12.42 -19.36
CA ARG A 85 -2.15 11.48 -20.49
C ARG A 85 -0.69 11.09 -20.79
N ILE A 86 0.29 11.93 -20.50
CA ILE A 86 1.71 11.58 -20.68
C ILE A 86 2.11 10.32 -19.93
N SER A 87 1.52 10.05 -18.75
CA SER A 87 1.80 8.82 -17.99
C SER A 87 1.35 7.57 -18.73
N LEU A 88 0.26 7.65 -19.50
CA LEU A 88 -0.27 6.55 -20.32
C LEU A 88 0.54 6.38 -21.60
N LYS A 89 0.93 7.49 -22.24
CA LYS A 89 1.76 7.48 -23.45
C LYS A 89 3.10 6.79 -23.21
N LEU A 90 3.70 7.05 -22.05
CA LEU A 90 4.99 6.49 -21.65
C LEU A 90 4.88 5.15 -20.90
N SER A 91 3.66 4.63 -20.70
CA SER A 91 3.45 3.29 -20.15
C SER A 91 3.76 2.19 -21.19
N GLY A 92 4.24 1.04 -20.74
CA GLY A 92 4.61 -0.08 -21.60
C GLY A 92 5.70 -0.95 -20.99
N ARG A 93 6.63 -1.39 -21.84
CA ARG A 93 7.81 -2.16 -21.43
C ARG A 93 8.92 -1.20 -20.99
N GLY A 94 9.61 -1.54 -19.92
CA GLY A 94 10.79 -0.81 -19.45
C GLY A 94 11.11 -1.11 -17.99
N GLN A 95 11.76 -0.15 -17.33
CA GLN A 95 11.98 -0.16 -15.89
C GLN A 95 11.52 1.18 -15.35
N ASN A 96 10.72 1.17 -14.28
CA ASN A 96 10.38 2.40 -13.56
C ASN A 96 11.10 2.47 -12.21
N ALA A 97 11.29 3.69 -11.71
CA ALA A 97 11.95 3.94 -10.44
C ALA A 97 11.20 3.36 -9.23
N TYR A 98 9.88 3.20 -9.33
CA TYR A 98 9.06 2.62 -8.26
C TYR A 98 9.33 1.12 -8.07
N GLN A 99 9.63 0.37 -9.13
CA GLN A 99 10.07 -1.01 -9.01
C GLN A 99 11.40 -1.10 -8.25
N VAL A 100 12.36 -0.22 -8.57
CA VAL A 100 13.67 -0.19 -7.88
C VAL A 100 13.50 0.21 -6.41
N HIS A 101 12.60 1.16 -6.13
CA HIS A 101 12.22 1.53 -4.77
C HIS A 101 11.64 0.34 -3.99
N ASP A 102 10.67 -0.37 -4.58
CA ASP A 102 10.03 -1.53 -3.96
C ASP A 102 11.00 -2.70 -3.75
N GLU A 103 11.97 -2.91 -4.64
CA GLU A 103 13.06 -3.87 -4.45
C GLU A 103 13.93 -3.49 -3.22
N ALA A 104 14.21 -2.20 -3.03
CA ALA A 104 14.93 -1.71 -1.84
C ALA A 104 14.11 -1.84 -0.55
N VAL A 105 12.81 -1.54 -0.60
CA VAL A 105 11.86 -1.73 0.52
C VAL A 105 11.81 -3.20 0.92
N THR A 106 11.69 -4.09 -0.04
CA THR A 106 11.65 -5.55 0.16
C THR A 106 12.94 -6.04 0.81
N LYS A 107 14.10 -5.69 0.25
CA LYS A 107 15.42 -6.05 0.79
C LYS A 107 15.60 -5.57 2.22
N ARG A 108 15.21 -4.33 2.52
CA ARG A 108 15.32 -3.78 3.87
C ARG A 108 14.40 -4.48 4.85
N THR A 109 13.17 -4.79 4.43
CA THR A 109 12.17 -5.52 5.23
C THR A 109 12.68 -6.92 5.58
N VAL A 110 13.18 -7.68 4.60
CA VAL A 110 13.79 -9.00 4.82
C VAL A 110 14.98 -8.92 5.78
N THR A 111 15.81 -7.89 5.65
CA THR A 111 16.93 -7.65 6.56
C THR A 111 16.46 -7.36 7.97
N PHE A 112 15.40 -6.55 8.15
CA PHE A 112 14.82 -6.28 9.46
C PHE A 112 14.31 -7.57 10.11
N ILE A 113 13.58 -8.41 9.36
CA ILE A 113 13.04 -9.69 9.85
C ILE A 113 14.18 -10.58 10.36
N LYS A 114 15.26 -10.69 9.57
CA LYS A 114 16.46 -11.46 9.94
C LYS A 114 17.14 -10.91 11.20
N GLU A 115 17.33 -9.59 11.28
CA GLU A 115 17.93 -8.91 12.44
C GLU A 115 17.11 -9.12 13.71
N HIS A 116 15.78 -8.99 13.58
CA HIS A 116 14.84 -9.20 14.67
C HIS A 116 14.93 -10.65 15.19
N ALA A 117 14.82 -11.64 14.30
CA ALA A 117 14.95 -13.05 14.66
C ALA A 117 16.31 -13.36 15.31
N ALA A 118 17.41 -12.80 14.78
CA ALA A 118 18.76 -13.02 15.32
C ALA A 118 18.98 -12.38 16.70
N SER A 119 18.18 -11.37 17.07
CA SER A 119 18.30 -10.72 18.38
C SER A 119 17.90 -11.63 19.54
N ASN A 120 17.09 -12.67 19.28
CA ASN A 120 16.51 -13.59 20.27
C ASN A 120 15.81 -12.86 21.44
N LYS A 121 15.38 -11.62 21.23
CA LYS A 121 14.58 -10.87 22.22
C LYS A 121 13.11 -11.18 22.02
N PRO A 122 12.32 -11.29 23.11
CA PRO A 122 10.87 -11.47 23.02
C PRO A 122 10.12 -10.17 22.66
N ASP A 123 10.82 -9.14 22.18
CA ASP A 123 10.25 -7.82 21.92
C ASP A 123 9.26 -7.89 20.74
N PRO A 124 8.03 -7.35 20.86
CA PRO A 124 7.11 -7.35 19.74
C PRO A 124 7.50 -6.29 18.69
N PHE A 125 7.34 -6.64 17.41
CA PHE A 125 7.57 -5.71 16.30
C PHE A 125 6.27 -5.31 15.59
N CYS A 126 6.28 -4.15 14.95
CA CYS A 126 5.28 -3.74 13.98
C CYS A 126 5.98 -3.17 12.75
N LEU A 127 5.66 -3.67 11.57
CA LEU A 127 6.16 -3.16 10.30
C LEU A 127 5.01 -2.58 9.48
N ALA A 128 5.14 -1.30 9.11
CA ALA A 128 4.35 -0.69 8.04
C ALA A 128 5.19 -0.67 6.77
N VAL A 129 4.94 -1.63 5.88
CA VAL A 129 5.66 -1.80 4.61
C VAL A 129 4.85 -1.15 3.49
N GLY A 130 5.37 -0.05 2.96
CA GLY A 130 4.71 0.76 1.93
C GLY A 130 5.30 0.53 0.55
N MET A 131 4.59 -0.21 -0.29
CA MET A 131 4.97 -0.45 -1.68
C MET A 131 4.40 0.63 -2.60
N MET A 132 5.05 0.88 -3.73
CA MET A 132 4.63 1.82 -4.76
C MET A 132 3.93 1.16 -5.94
N LEU A 133 4.37 -0.04 -6.34
CA LEU A 133 3.71 -0.77 -7.42
C LEU A 133 2.26 -1.09 -7.03
N PRO A 134 1.31 -1.08 -7.99
CA PRO A 134 1.47 -0.85 -9.43
C PRO A 134 1.21 0.59 -9.87
N HIS A 135 1.53 1.60 -9.04
CA HIS A 135 1.29 3.02 -9.39
C HIS A 135 1.92 3.41 -10.73
N GLN A 136 1.23 4.28 -11.46
CA GLN A 136 1.70 4.85 -12.73
C GLN A 136 3.06 5.57 -12.60
N PRO A 137 3.83 5.77 -13.69
CA PRO A 137 3.59 5.26 -15.04
C PRO A 137 3.62 3.73 -15.07
N PHE A 138 2.74 3.12 -15.86
CA PHE A 138 2.66 1.67 -15.95
C PHE A 138 3.78 1.15 -16.87
N VAL A 139 5.00 1.09 -16.34
CA VAL A 139 6.18 0.62 -17.08
C VAL A 139 6.67 -0.68 -16.44
N SER A 140 6.35 -1.81 -17.05
CA SER A 140 6.67 -3.14 -16.53
C SER A 140 7.93 -3.69 -17.17
N SER A 141 8.68 -4.51 -16.42
CA SER A 141 9.79 -5.29 -16.97
C SER A 141 9.34 -6.09 -18.20
N LYS A 142 10.24 -6.30 -19.17
CA LYS A 142 9.93 -7.08 -20.38
C LYS A 142 9.38 -8.47 -20.03
N LYS A 143 9.99 -9.16 -19.07
CA LYS A 143 9.56 -10.49 -18.61
C LYS A 143 8.11 -10.46 -18.13
N ASP A 144 7.78 -9.52 -17.26
CA ASP A 144 6.45 -9.47 -16.63
C ASP A 144 5.40 -8.96 -17.63
N PHE A 145 5.74 -7.99 -18.48
CA PHE A 145 4.85 -7.51 -19.56
C PHE A 145 4.52 -8.63 -20.56
N ASP A 146 5.55 -9.32 -21.08
CA ASP A 146 5.39 -10.37 -22.09
C ASP A 146 4.57 -11.56 -21.55
N SER A 147 4.52 -11.74 -20.22
CA SER A 147 3.70 -12.78 -19.60
C SER A 147 2.20 -12.54 -19.77
N TYR A 148 1.79 -11.29 -19.97
CA TYR A 148 0.39 -10.85 -20.09
C TYR A 148 -0.01 -10.31 -21.48
N GLU A 149 0.95 -10.08 -22.38
CA GLU A 149 0.66 -9.56 -23.72
C GLU A 149 -0.37 -10.44 -24.45
N GLY A 150 -1.43 -9.81 -24.96
CA GLY A 150 -2.56 -10.47 -25.61
C GLY A 150 -3.46 -11.32 -24.68
N LYS A 151 -3.24 -11.29 -23.36
CA LYS A 151 -4.00 -12.08 -22.36
C LYS A 151 -4.85 -11.24 -21.41
N VAL A 152 -4.60 -9.93 -21.34
CA VAL A 152 -5.35 -9.04 -20.44
C VAL A 152 -6.73 -8.74 -21.04
N PRO A 153 -7.83 -8.93 -20.29
CA PRO A 153 -9.16 -8.61 -20.79
C PRO A 153 -9.30 -7.10 -21.01
N PRO A 154 -10.11 -6.67 -22.00
CA PRO A 154 -10.44 -5.25 -22.17
C PRO A 154 -11.24 -4.72 -20.95
N PRO A 155 -11.36 -3.40 -20.79
CA PRO A 155 -12.22 -2.82 -19.76
C PRO A 155 -13.66 -3.34 -19.88
N LYS A 156 -14.27 -3.69 -18.74
CA LYS A 156 -15.62 -4.28 -18.70
C LYS A 156 -16.70 -3.25 -19.04
N ASN A 157 -16.51 -2.01 -18.61
CA ASN A 157 -17.50 -0.95 -18.76
C ASN A 157 -16.90 0.22 -19.55
N LEU A 158 -16.39 -0.01 -20.75
CA LEU A 158 -15.85 1.07 -21.57
C LEU A 158 -16.97 2.01 -22.03
N THR A 159 -16.86 3.30 -21.71
CA THR A 159 -17.83 4.33 -22.12
C THR A 159 -17.13 5.43 -22.90
N SER A 160 -17.70 5.80 -24.06
CA SER A 160 -17.20 6.92 -24.86
C SER A 160 -17.42 8.26 -24.15
N PHE A 161 -16.58 9.24 -24.49
CA PHE A 161 -16.83 10.62 -24.09
C PHE A 161 -18.06 11.15 -24.83
N ALA A 162 -19.17 11.32 -24.12
CA ALA A 162 -20.45 11.71 -24.69
C ALA A 162 -21.08 12.89 -23.96
N ASN A 163 -22.07 13.54 -24.61
CA ASN A 163 -22.79 14.68 -24.05
C ASN A 163 -23.54 14.36 -22.74
N GLU A 164 -23.89 13.11 -22.47
CA GLU A 164 -24.57 12.70 -21.23
C GLU A 164 -23.61 12.41 -20.07
N THR A 165 -22.29 12.50 -20.31
CA THR A 165 -21.28 12.32 -19.26
C THR A 165 -21.46 13.35 -18.15
N HIS A 166 -21.41 12.91 -16.89
CA HIS A 166 -21.50 13.80 -15.73
C HIS A 166 -20.50 14.98 -15.85
N PRO A 167 -20.88 16.24 -15.53
CA PRO A 167 -20.04 17.41 -15.77
C PRO A 167 -18.63 17.31 -15.18
N TYR A 168 -18.50 16.76 -13.97
CA TYR A 168 -17.19 16.50 -13.35
C TYR A 168 -16.32 15.56 -14.21
N LEU A 169 -16.90 14.47 -14.72
CA LEU A 169 -16.15 13.50 -15.53
C LEU A 169 -15.77 14.09 -16.89
N LYS A 170 -16.61 14.97 -17.46
CA LYS A 170 -16.24 15.71 -18.66
C LYS A 170 -15.02 16.58 -18.41
N TRP A 171 -15.11 17.44 -17.38
CA TRP A 171 -14.00 18.30 -16.98
C TRP A 171 -12.73 17.50 -16.70
N TRP A 172 -12.83 16.40 -15.95
CA TRP A 172 -11.69 15.54 -15.61
C TRP A 172 -11.03 14.97 -16.85
N LYS A 173 -11.81 14.40 -17.78
CA LYS A 173 -11.28 13.81 -19.01
C LYS A 173 -10.58 14.86 -19.89
N SER A 174 -11.20 16.03 -20.07
CA SER A 174 -10.59 17.13 -20.83
C SER A 174 -9.33 17.68 -20.14
N HIS A 175 -9.37 17.87 -18.82
CA HIS A 175 -8.26 18.43 -18.05
C HIS A 175 -7.02 17.54 -18.03
N THR A 176 -7.22 16.23 -18.13
CA THR A 176 -6.15 15.22 -18.10
C THR A 176 -5.82 14.62 -19.47
N GLY A 177 -6.51 15.08 -20.53
CA GLY A 177 -6.26 14.71 -21.92
C GLY A 177 -6.68 13.29 -22.31
N ILE A 178 -7.57 12.65 -21.55
CA ILE A 178 -7.99 11.25 -21.76
C ILE A 178 -9.34 11.11 -22.48
N GLU A 179 -9.74 12.13 -23.24
CA GLU A 179 -10.99 12.12 -24.02
C GLU A 179 -10.99 11.02 -25.10
N ASP A 180 -9.82 10.74 -25.68
CA ASP A 180 -9.63 9.85 -26.83
C ASP A 180 -8.40 8.91 -26.67
N VAL A 181 -8.32 8.20 -25.54
CA VAL A 181 -7.28 7.17 -25.35
C VAL A 181 -7.55 5.99 -26.30
N SER A 182 -6.55 5.62 -27.12
CA SER A 182 -6.74 4.58 -28.13
C SER A 182 -6.84 3.18 -27.51
N SER A 183 -7.45 2.22 -28.23
CA SER A 183 -7.50 0.82 -27.77
C SER A 183 -6.11 0.21 -27.56
N GLU A 184 -5.13 0.61 -28.38
CA GLU A 184 -3.73 0.19 -28.24
C GLU A 184 -3.09 0.77 -26.96
N GLU A 185 -3.35 2.04 -26.65
CA GLU A 185 -2.90 2.65 -25.40
C GLU A 185 -3.53 1.94 -24.19
N ILE A 186 -4.84 1.64 -24.26
CA ILE A 186 -5.57 0.90 -23.22
C ILE A 186 -4.94 -0.48 -23.00
N GLU A 187 -4.76 -1.27 -24.06
CA GLU A 187 -4.20 -2.62 -23.98
C GLU A 187 -2.77 -2.59 -23.42
N ARG A 188 -1.92 -1.68 -23.91
CA ARG A 188 -0.53 -1.54 -23.46
C ARG A 188 -0.45 -1.18 -21.98
N CYS A 189 -1.20 -0.18 -21.53
CA CYS A 189 -1.20 0.26 -20.13
C CYS A 189 -1.71 -0.85 -19.20
N ARG A 190 -2.80 -1.53 -19.58
CA ARG A 190 -3.37 -2.64 -18.79
C ARG A 190 -2.41 -3.82 -18.72
N THR A 191 -1.76 -4.17 -19.84
CA THR A 191 -0.74 -5.23 -19.86
C THR A 191 0.42 -4.92 -18.92
N ALA A 192 0.91 -3.68 -18.95
CA ALA A 192 1.95 -3.26 -18.02
C ALA A 192 1.48 -3.25 -16.56
N TYR A 193 0.27 -2.77 -16.27
CA TYR A 193 -0.31 -2.81 -14.93
C TYR A 193 -0.36 -4.23 -14.35
N TYR A 194 -0.81 -5.21 -15.13
CA TYR A 194 -0.83 -6.62 -14.71
C TYR A 194 0.58 -7.16 -14.44
N GLY A 195 1.56 -6.82 -15.30
CA GLY A 195 2.96 -7.17 -15.06
C GLY A 195 3.52 -6.56 -13.76
N LEU A 196 3.16 -5.31 -13.44
CA LEU A 196 3.56 -4.66 -12.19
C LEU A 196 2.90 -5.29 -10.96
N VAL A 197 1.65 -5.74 -11.07
CA VAL A 197 0.97 -6.50 -10.00
C VAL A 197 1.69 -7.83 -9.74
N THR A 198 2.13 -8.54 -10.79
CA THR A 198 2.93 -9.77 -10.62
C THR A 198 4.29 -9.50 -9.99
N ARG A 199 4.93 -8.38 -10.35
CA ARG A 199 6.18 -7.98 -9.71
C ARG A 199 5.98 -7.69 -8.23
N LEU A 200 4.92 -6.96 -7.87
CA LEU A 200 4.55 -6.70 -6.48
C LEU A 200 4.33 -8.01 -5.71
N ASP A 201 3.58 -8.95 -6.28
CA ASP A 201 3.31 -10.27 -5.68
C ASP A 201 4.61 -11.03 -5.37
N SER A 202 5.56 -11.06 -6.32
CA SER A 202 6.88 -11.68 -6.11
C SER A 202 7.66 -11.03 -4.97
N LEU A 203 7.64 -9.70 -4.85
CA LEU A 203 8.35 -8.97 -3.80
C LEU A 203 7.73 -9.21 -2.42
N LEU A 204 6.40 -9.31 -2.34
CA LEU A 204 5.71 -9.71 -1.11
C LEU A 204 6.03 -11.16 -0.74
N GLY A 205 6.17 -12.04 -1.73
CA GLY A 205 6.64 -13.42 -1.55
C GLY A 205 7.95 -13.49 -0.77
N ASP A 206 8.96 -12.70 -1.16
CA ASP A 206 10.25 -12.65 -0.46
C ASP A 206 10.12 -12.26 1.02
N ILE A 207 9.20 -11.35 1.34
CA ILE A 207 8.92 -10.92 2.73
C ILE A 207 8.28 -12.05 3.52
N PHE A 208 7.28 -12.72 2.96
CA PHE A 208 6.59 -13.82 3.63
C PHE A 208 7.49 -15.04 3.81
N GLU A 209 8.32 -15.36 2.82
CA GLU A 209 9.35 -16.40 2.93
C GLU A 209 10.37 -16.07 4.02
N ALA A 210 10.74 -14.80 4.20
CA ALA A 210 11.63 -14.40 5.28
C ALA A 210 10.98 -14.59 6.66
N LEU A 211 9.69 -14.26 6.82
CA LEU A 211 8.95 -14.52 8.06
C LEU A 211 8.90 -16.03 8.37
N ASP A 212 8.62 -16.86 7.37
CA ASP A 212 8.51 -18.31 7.52
C ASP A 212 9.87 -18.94 7.86
N ARG A 213 10.91 -18.62 7.08
CA ARG A 213 12.28 -19.12 7.26
C ARG A 213 12.84 -18.82 8.65
N HIS A 214 12.41 -17.73 9.27
CA HIS A 214 12.83 -17.32 10.60
C HIS A 214 11.85 -17.69 11.72
N GLY A 215 10.82 -18.50 11.42
CA GLY A 215 9.86 -19.00 12.42
C GLY A 215 8.93 -17.93 13.00
N LEU A 216 8.77 -16.80 12.32
CA LEU A 216 7.98 -15.67 12.78
C LEU A 216 6.55 -15.67 12.22
N LEU A 217 6.30 -16.41 11.14
CA LEU A 217 5.02 -16.39 10.41
C LEU A 217 3.82 -16.74 11.30
N GLU A 218 3.93 -17.80 12.09
CA GLU A 218 2.85 -18.27 12.99
C GLU A 218 2.47 -17.24 14.06
N ASN A 219 3.41 -16.39 14.48
CA ASN A 219 3.19 -15.37 15.51
C ASN A 219 3.04 -13.95 14.92
N THR A 220 2.81 -13.82 13.61
CA THR A 220 2.68 -12.51 12.96
C THR A 220 1.27 -12.33 12.40
N LEU A 221 0.59 -11.26 12.83
CA LEU A 221 -0.60 -10.76 12.16
C LEU A 221 -0.18 -10.00 10.89
N ILE A 222 -0.56 -10.51 9.73
CA ILE A 222 -0.33 -9.91 8.42
C ILE A 222 -1.62 -9.26 7.94
N ILE A 223 -1.56 -7.99 7.58
CA ILE A 223 -2.65 -7.25 6.95
C ILE A 223 -2.16 -6.74 5.60
N TYR A 224 -2.78 -7.18 4.51
CA TYR A 224 -2.55 -6.67 3.17
C TYR A 224 -3.75 -5.85 2.70
N THR A 225 -3.47 -4.62 2.25
CA THR A 225 -4.46 -3.69 1.71
C THR A 225 -3.81 -2.76 0.68
N ALA A 226 -4.62 -2.07 -0.12
CA ALA A 226 -4.20 -0.91 -0.91
C ALA A 226 -4.74 0.39 -0.30
N ASP A 227 -4.15 1.54 -0.60
CA ASP A 227 -4.63 2.87 -0.19
C ASP A 227 -5.84 3.33 -1.02
N HIS A 228 -5.85 3.00 -2.30
CA HIS A 228 -6.97 3.15 -3.23
C HIS A 228 -6.85 2.12 -4.37
N GLY A 229 -7.85 2.06 -5.24
CA GLY A 229 -7.81 1.27 -6.47
C GLY A 229 -7.26 2.04 -7.67
N GLU A 230 -7.50 1.54 -8.88
CA GLU A 230 -7.05 2.13 -10.13
C GLU A 230 -8.06 1.79 -11.23
N GLN A 231 -8.50 2.79 -11.99
CA GLN A 231 -9.53 2.61 -13.03
C GLN A 231 -9.03 1.82 -14.23
N ILE A 232 -7.74 1.90 -14.58
CA ILE A 232 -7.11 1.15 -15.70
C ILE A 232 -7.96 1.10 -17.00
N GLY A 233 -8.65 2.19 -17.34
CA GLY A 233 -9.49 2.31 -18.54
C GLY A 233 -10.97 1.97 -18.38
N GLU A 234 -11.42 1.48 -17.21
CA GLU A 234 -12.84 1.31 -16.90
C GLU A 234 -13.58 2.64 -17.06
N LYS A 235 -14.72 2.65 -17.77
CA LYS A 235 -15.50 3.88 -18.09
C LYS A 235 -14.71 4.94 -18.86
N GLY A 236 -13.64 4.51 -19.53
CA GLY A 236 -12.68 5.41 -20.18
C GLY A 236 -12.02 6.36 -19.18
N LEU A 237 -11.88 5.92 -17.92
CA LEU A 237 -11.22 6.66 -16.85
C LEU A 237 -9.90 5.99 -16.51
N TRP A 238 -9.00 6.81 -15.97
CA TRP A 238 -7.73 6.39 -15.43
C TRP A 238 -7.59 7.01 -14.04
N TRP A 239 -6.71 6.44 -13.23
CA TRP A 239 -6.39 6.86 -11.87
C TRP A 239 -7.52 6.58 -10.88
N LYS A 240 -7.75 7.49 -9.93
CA LYS A 240 -8.51 7.23 -8.70
C LYS A 240 -9.38 8.38 -8.19
N GLN A 241 -9.69 9.35 -9.05
CA GLN A 241 -10.43 10.56 -8.66
C GLN A 241 -11.95 10.38 -8.79
N THR A 242 -12.46 9.19 -8.44
CA THR A 242 -13.89 8.85 -8.53
C THR A 242 -14.29 7.91 -7.41
N PHE A 243 -15.61 7.79 -7.17
CA PHE A 243 -16.16 6.84 -6.19
C PHE A 243 -16.61 5.50 -6.80
N TYR A 244 -16.23 5.20 -8.04
CA TYR A 244 -16.51 3.88 -8.61
C TYR A 244 -15.68 2.81 -7.90
N GLU A 245 -16.22 1.58 -7.85
CA GLU A 245 -15.62 0.43 -7.17
C GLU A 245 -14.15 0.22 -7.54
N ASP A 246 -13.79 0.35 -8.82
CA ASP A 246 -12.43 0.20 -9.32
C ASP A 246 -11.43 1.16 -8.65
N SER A 247 -11.90 2.28 -8.10
CA SER A 247 -11.11 3.31 -7.42
C SER A 247 -11.16 3.22 -5.90
N VAL A 248 -12.28 2.78 -5.30
CA VAL A 248 -12.49 2.87 -3.84
C VAL A 248 -12.57 1.52 -3.13
N LYS A 249 -12.84 0.44 -3.85
CA LYS A 249 -12.89 -0.91 -3.28
C LYS A 249 -11.52 -1.57 -3.40
N VAL A 250 -10.83 -1.60 -2.27
CA VAL A 250 -9.47 -2.15 -2.15
C VAL A 250 -9.48 -3.57 -1.59
N PRO A 251 -8.44 -4.39 -1.86
CA PRO A 251 -8.26 -5.65 -1.14
C PRO A 251 -8.08 -5.39 0.36
N ALA A 252 -8.60 -6.28 1.19
CA ALA A 252 -8.34 -6.32 2.62
C ALA A 252 -8.20 -7.80 3.04
N ILE A 253 -6.96 -8.27 3.12
CA ILE A 253 -6.62 -9.65 3.49
C ILE A 253 -5.95 -9.62 4.86
N ILE A 254 -6.45 -10.43 5.79
CA ILE A 254 -5.90 -10.56 7.14
C ILE A 254 -5.53 -12.02 7.36
N SER A 255 -4.30 -12.26 7.78
CA SER A 255 -3.78 -13.59 8.08
C SER A 255 -3.07 -13.60 9.43
N TRP A 256 -3.35 -14.60 10.24
CA TRP A 256 -2.56 -14.94 11.42
C TRP A 256 -2.67 -16.46 11.58
N PRO A 257 -1.74 -17.24 10.99
CA PRO A 257 -1.91 -18.69 10.82
C PRO A 257 -2.27 -19.43 12.12
N ALA A 258 -1.62 -19.08 13.24
CA ALA A 258 -1.88 -19.72 14.53
C ALA A 258 -3.21 -19.30 15.20
N ARG A 259 -3.91 -18.26 14.72
CA ARG A 259 -5.07 -17.66 15.44
C ARG A 259 -6.33 -17.44 14.61
N LEU A 260 -6.23 -17.29 13.29
CA LEU A 260 -7.36 -16.96 12.42
C LEU A 260 -7.72 -18.14 11.50
N PRO A 261 -9.01 -18.33 11.18
CA PRO A 261 -9.43 -19.35 10.24
C PRO A 261 -8.92 -19.04 8.83
N THR A 262 -8.56 -20.09 8.09
CA THR A 262 -8.08 -19.97 6.70
C THR A 262 -9.24 -20.02 5.70
N GLY A 263 -9.07 -19.35 4.56
CA GLY A 263 -10.02 -19.42 3.42
C GLY A 263 -11.36 -18.71 3.63
N LEU A 264 -11.57 -18.02 4.75
CA LEU A 264 -12.82 -17.31 5.02
C LEU A 264 -12.99 -16.08 4.11
N ARG A 265 -14.15 -15.96 3.47
CA ARG A 265 -14.55 -14.77 2.71
C ARG A 265 -15.64 -14.01 3.45
N ILE A 266 -15.40 -12.74 3.75
CA ILE A 266 -16.33 -11.87 4.48
C ILE A 266 -16.89 -10.84 3.50
N ASN A 267 -18.20 -10.88 3.26
CA ASN A 267 -18.90 -9.98 2.34
C ASN A 267 -19.51 -8.74 3.04
N ARG A 268 -19.07 -8.45 4.27
CA ARG A 268 -19.52 -7.28 5.02
C ARG A 268 -18.83 -6.02 4.50
N VAL A 269 -19.54 -4.90 4.55
CA VAL A 269 -18.93 -3.58 4.28
C VAL A 269 -17.93 -3.29 5.40
N THR A 270 -16.71 -2.97 4.99
CA THR A 270 -15.62 -2.55 5.87
C THR A 270 -14.97 -1.28 5.32
N SER A 271 -14.20 -0.62 6.18
CA SER A 271 -13.41 0.55 5.86
C SER A 271 -11.96 0.33 6.24
N GLN A 272 -11.03 1.02 5.57
CA GLN A 272 -9.64 1.10 6.01
C GLN A 272 -9.49 1.70 7.43
N LEU A 273 -10.53 2.37 7.95
CA LEU A 273 -10.57 2.80 9.35
C LEU A 273 -10.69 1.61 10.31
N ASP A 274 -11.39 0.54 9.90
CA ASP A 274 -11.56 -0.67 10.71
C ASP A 274 -10.24 -1.44 10.85
N LEU A 275 -9.37 -1.37 9.85
CA LEU A 275 -8.01 -1.96 9.94
C LEU A 275 -7.19 -1.30 11.05
N ASN A 276 -7.36 0.01 11.27
CA ASN A 276 -6.71 0.72 12.38
C ASN A 276 -7.15 0.15 13.72
N ALA A 277 -8.47 0.07 13.95
CA ALA A 277 -9.03 -0.49 15.18
C ALA A 277 -8.60 -1.95 15.37
N THR A 278 -8.58 -2.76 14.30
CA THR A 278 -8.16 -4.17 14.33
C THR A 278 -6.69 -4.33 14.75
N MET A 279 -5.79 -3.49 14.25
CA MET A 279 -4.37 -3.51 14.65
C MET A 279 -4.17 -3.17 16.13
N LEU A 280 -5.01 -2.30 16.69
CA LEU A 280 -4.94 -1.94 18.10
C LEU A 280 -5.58 -3.00 19.00
N ASP A 281 -6.67 -3.63 18.57
CA ASP A 281 -7.38 -4.64 19.34
C ASP A 281 -6.66 -6.00 19.37
N SER A 282 -5.97 -6.38 18.29
CA SER A 282 -5.16 -7.61 18.24
C SER A 282 -4.08 -7.67 19.34
N ARG A 283 -3.74 -6.51 19.90
CA ARG A 283 -2.85 -6.35 21.04
C ARG A 283 -3.44 -6.81 22.38
N VAL A 284 -4.73 -6.62 22.60
CA VAL A 284 -5.41 -6.91 23.88
C VAL A 284 -5.34 -8.42 24.19
N HIS A 285 -5.27 -9.25 23.15
CA HIS A 285 -5.15 -10.71 23.26
C HIS A 285 -3.71 -11.23 23.45
N LEU A 286 -2.69 -10.35 23.46
CA LEU A 286 -1.31 -10.73 23.79
C LEU A 286 -1.02 -10.56 25.29
N HIS A 287 -1.61 -9.54 25.93
CA HIS A 287 -1.48 -9.34 27.37
C HIS A 287 -2.32 -10.30 28.23
N SER A 288 -3.45 -10.80 27.71
CA SER A 288 -4.32 -11.73 28.46
C SER A 288 -3.77 -13.16 28.52
N LEU A 289 -2.97 -13.60 27.54
CA LEU A 289 -2.37 -14.94 27.53
C LEU A 289 -1.13 -15.04 28.43
N HIS A 290 -0.24 -14.03 28.45
CA HIS A 290 0.89 -14.03 29.39
C HIS A 290 0.44 -14.00 30.86
N ARG A 291 -0.67 -13.33 31.18
CA ARG A 291 -1.23 -13.37 32.55
C ARG A 291 -1.86 -14.72 32.92
N MET A 292 -2.31 -15.52 31.95
CA MET A 292 -2.84 -16.86 32.23
C MET A 292 -1.73 -17.90 32.44
N GLU A 293 -0.59 -17.76 31.75
CA GLU A 293 0.57 -18.65 31.98
C GLU A 293 1.26 -18.37 33.32
N ASP A 294 1.45 -17.10 33.70
CA ASP A 294 2.04 -16.67 34.99
C ASP A 294 1.18 -17.00 36.23
N HIS A 295 -0.10 -17.33 36.04
CA HIS A 295 -0.99 -17.74 37.14
C HIS A 295 -1.21 -19.25 37.21
N SER A 296 -0.67 -20.04 36.27
CA SER A 296 -0.83 -21.50 36.27
C SER A 296 0.23 -22.26 37.08
N THR A 297 1.31 -21.60 37.53
CA THR A 297 2.44 -22.25 38.21
C THR A 297 2.54 -21.99 39.72
N SER A 298 1.67 -21.16 40.31
CA SER A 298 1.79 -20.78 41.73
C SER A 298 0.94 -21.57 42.73
N ASN A 299 0.23 -22.62 42.31
CA ASN A 299 -0.63 -23.38 43.22
C ASN A 299 -0.48 -24.90 43.07
N ARG A 300 0.75 -25.40 43.31
CA ARG A 300 0.97 -26.75 43.84
C ARG A 300 2.19 -26.77 44.74
N GLN A 301 1.95 -26.80 46.06
CA GLN A 301 2.52 -27.75 47.03
C GLN A 301 2.25 -27.31 48.48
N PRO A 302 2.32 -28.21 49.46
CA PRO A 302 2.25 -29.68 49.40
C PRO A 302 0.89 -30.24 49.86
#